data_AF-X1JUZ1-F1
#
_entry.id   AF-X1JUZ1-F1
#
_cell.length_a   1.000
_cell.length_b   1.000
_cell.length_c   1.000
_cell.angle_alpha   90.00
_cell.angle_beta   90.00
_cell.angle_gamma   90.00
#
_symmetry.space_group_name_H-M   'P 1'
#
loop_
_entity.id
_entity.type
_entity.pdbx_description
1 polymer ?
#
loop_
_entity_poly.entity_id
_entity_poly.type
_entity_poly.pdbx_seq_one_letter_code
_entity_poly.pdbx_strand_id
1 'polypeptide(L)' 'LYFAQGKKILDKQIILGKRIGIEYAEEDKDRLLRFTLEQEL' A
#
# COMPACT_ATOMS: atom_id res chain seq x y z
N LEU A 1 15.51 8.48 -20.79
CA LEU A 1 14.86 7.16 -20.90
C LEU A 1 14.54 6.68 -19.49
N TYR A 2 13.27 6.42 -19.19
CA TYR A 2 12.87 5.80 -17.93
C TYR A 2 12.67 4.31 -18.20
N PHE A 3 13.47 3.47 -17.55
CA PHE A 3 13.33 2.02 -17.59
C PHE A 3 12.82 1.57 -16.22
N ALA A 4 11.69 0.87 -16.19
CA ALA A 4 11.21 0.20 -14.99
C ALA A 4 11.63 -1.26 -15.04
N GLN A 5 12.31 -1.73 -13.99
CA GLN A 5 12.67 -3.12 -13.80
C GLN A 5 11.70 -3.75 -12.80
N GLY A 6 11.00 -4.81 -13.19
CA GLY A 6 10.05 -5.51 -12.33
C GLY A 6 8.83 -6.05 -13.07
N LYS A 7 7.95 -6.75 -12.34
CA LYS A 7 6.65 -7.18 -12.87
C LYS A 7 5.65 -6.03 -12.78
N LYS A 8 4.82 -5.88 -13.82
CA LYS A 8 3.70 -4.93 -13.79
C LYS A 8 2.69 -5.41 -12.75
N ILE A 9 2.49 -4.61 -11.71
CA ILE A 9 1.42 -4.81 -10.72
C ILE A 9 0.19 -4.04 -11.19
N LEU A 10 -0.95 -4.73 -11.24
CA LEU A 10 -2.24 -4.09 -11.51
C LEU A 10 -2.81 -3.51 -10.21
N ASP A 11 -3.57 -2.41 -10.28
CA ASP A 11 -4.22 -1.80 -9.09
C ASP A 11 -5.04 -2.81 -8.28
N LYS A 12 -5.65 -3.80 -8.94
CA LYS A 12 -6.43 -4.86 -8.30
C LYS A 12 -5.61 -5.77 -7.37
N GLN A 13 -4.28 -5.76 -7.50
CA GLN A 13 -3.36 -6.56 -6.70
C GLN A 13 -2.85 -5.76 -5.48
N ILE A 14 -3.22 -4.49 -5.35
CA ILE A 14 -2.78 -3.60 -4.27
C ILE A 14 -3.90 -3.48 -3.24
N ILE A 15 -3.64 -3.98 -2.03
CA ILE A 15 -4.52 -3.85 -0.88
C ILE A 15 -4.11 -2.61 -0.10
N LEU A 16 -5.10 -1.75 0.19
CA LEU A 16 -4.96 -0.54 0.99
C LEU A 16 -5.32 -0.83 2.45
N GLY A 17 -4.49 -0.34 3.37
CA GLY A 17 -4.69 -0.55 4.81
C GLY A 17 -4.30 0.67 5.65
N LYS A 18 -4.71 0.63 6.92
CA LYS A 18 -4.26 1.60 7.92
C LYS A 18 -2.78 1.33 8.29
N ARG A 19 -2.06 2.39 8.66
CA ARG A 19 -0.71 2.26 9.22
C ARG A 19 -0.76 1.59 10.58
N ILE A 20 0.23 0.74 10.86
CA ILE A 20 0.41 0.12 12.18
C ILE A 20 1.15 1.13 13.07
N GLY A 21 0.78 1.23 14.35
CA GLY A 21 1.48 2.08 15.32
C GLY A 21 1.25 3.59 15.18
N ILE A 22 0.17 4.02 14.51
CA ILE A 22 -0.15 5.44 14.26
C ILE A 22 -1.03 6.08 15.35
N GLU A 23 -1.00 5.52 16.56
CA GLU A 23 -1.94 5.87 17.63
C GLU A 23 -1.89 7.33 18.08
N TYR A 24 -0.75 8.01 17.85
CA TYR A 24 -0.51 9.40 18.23
C TYR A 24 -0.85 10.43 17.14
N ALA A 25 -1.13 10.02 15.90
CA ALA A 25 -1.42 10.93 14.79
C ALA A 25 -2.89 10.83 14.40
N GLU A 26 -3.74 11.59 15.10
CA GLU A 26 -5.20 11.56 14.93
C GLU A 26 -5.64 11.86 13.49
N GLU A 27 -4.97 12.78 12.80
CA GLU A 27 -5.29 13.18 11.42
C GLU A 27 -5.02 12.07 10.38
N ASP A 28 -4.03 11.22 10.64
CA ASP A 28 -3.60 10.17 9.72
C ASP A 28 -4.11 8.77 10.11
N LYS A 29 -4.77 8.65 11.27
CA LYS A 29 -5.28 7.39 11.83
C LYS A 29 -6.29 6.69 10.92
N ASP A 30 -7.10 7.46 10.20
CA ASP A 30 -8.11 6.92 9.28
C ASP A 30 -7.65 6.86 7.83
N ARG A 31 -6.45 7.36 7.52
CA ARG A 31 -5.93 7.33 6.17
C ARG A 31 -5.34 5.97 5.81
N LEU A 32 -5.69 5.49 4.61
CA LEU A 32 -5.18 4.25 4.05
C LEU A 32 -3.80 4.46 3.43
N LEU A 33 -2.79 4.61 4.29
CA LEU A 33 -1.41 4.93 3.90
C LEU A 33 -0.47 3.72 3.93
N ARG A 34 -1.03 2.50 3.95
CA ARG A 34 -0.29 1.24 3.87
C ARG A 34 -0.74 0.48 2.62
N PHE A 35 0.22 -0.01 1.85
CA PHE A 35 -0.01 -0.75 0.61
C PHE A 35 0.61 -2.14 0.75
N THR A 36 -0.15 -3.19 0.48
CA THR A 36 0.32 -4.58 0.49
C THR A 36 -0.10 -5.27 -0.80
N LEU A 37 0.70 -6.22 -1.28
CA LEU A 37 0.33 -7.02 -2.44
C LEU A 37 -0.52 -8.21 -2.02
N GLU A 38 -1.60 -8.45 -2.73
CA GLU A 38 -2.35 -9.71 -2.61
C GLU A 38 -1.44 -10.82 -3.17
N GLN A 39 -0.88 -11.65 -2.29
CA GLN A 39 -0.16 -12.85 -2.74
C GLN A 39 -1.19 -13.80 -3.35
N GLU A 40 -1.02 -14.15 -4.63
CA GLU A 40 -1.75 -15.26 -5.23
C GLU A 40 -1.49 -16.51 -4.36
N LEU A 41 -2.53 -17.00 -3.70
CA LEU A 41 -2.56 -18.26 -2.95
C LEU A 41 -2.52 -19.46 -3.91
#